data_AF-A0A485K9D1-F1
#
_entry.id   AF-A0A485K9D1-F1
#
_cell.length_a   1.000
_cell.length_b   1.000
_cell.length_c   1.000
_cell.angle_alpha   90.00
_cell.angle_beta   90.00
_cell.angle_gamma   90.00
#
_symmetry.space_group_name_H-M   'P 1'
#
loop_
_entity.id
_entity.type
_entity.pdbx_description
1 polymer ?
#
loop_
_entity_poly.entity_id
_entity_poly.type
_entity_poly.pdbx_seq_one_letter_code
_entity_poly.pdbx_strand_id
1 'polypeptide(L)'
;MVQYLLFDRVAPQLEKMVQGLYDVLPQELLMPFDYKELELVLCGFAEIDVADWRRSTMVSIALAGVSSWFWDVIERDMSNVERIKLLQFTTGSSRVPLQGFKGLTSYDGTLCPFALHAIPYTKGVFPKVHTCFNRIDLPVYPNRELLREGLFVLLNTEIADFSMV
;
A
#
# COMPACT_ATOMS: atom_id res chain seq x y z
N MET A 1 11.37 -1.26 27.35
CA MET A 1 11.16 -0.10 26.46
C MET A 1 9.90 -0.26 25.61
N VAL A 2 9.73 -1.36 24.85
CA VAL A 2 8.53 -1.61 24.04
C VAL A 2 7.23 -1.61 24.87
N GLN A 3 7.20 -2.36 25.99
CA GLN A 3 6.05 -2.39 26.92
C GLN A 3 5.60 -0.98 27.32
N TYR A 4 6.54 -0.15 27.77
CA TYR A 4 6.27 1.21 28.20
C TYR A 4 5.72 2.10 27.08
N LEU A 5 6.29 1.99 25.87
CA LEU A 5 5.91 2.81 24.73
C LEU A 5 4.54 2.42 24.14
N LEU A 6 4.17 1.14 24.19
CA LEU A 6 2.92 0.65 23.59
C LEU A 6 1.77 0.54 24.60
N PHE A 7 2.05 0.22 25.86
CA PHE A 7 1.04 -0.06 26.87
C PHE A 7 1.11 0.92 28.04
N ASP A 8 2.20 0.94 28.80
CA ASP A 8 2.20 1.58 30.13
C ASP A 8 1.90 3.08 30.06
N ARG A 9 2.45 3.80 29.07
CA ARG A 9 2.25 5.26 28.95
C ARG A 9 0.83 5.67 28.51
N VAL A 10 0.02 4.73 28.02
CA VAL A 10 -1.37 4.96 27.55
C VAL A 10 -2.38 4.06 28.25
N ALA A 11 -2.00 3.38 29.34
CA ALA A 11 -2.81 2.36 29.99
C ALA A 11 -4.22 2.84 30.39
N PRO A 12 -4.41 4.03 31.00
CA PRO A 12 -5.74 4.51 31.36
C PRO A 12 -6.68 4.68 30.15
N GLN A 13 -6.16 5.18 29.03
CA GLN A 13 -6.92 5.40 27.79
C GLN A 13 -7.27 4.06 27.13
N LEU A 14 -6.30 3.15 27.08
CA LEU A 14 -6.48 1.82 26.50
C LEU A 14 -7.52 1.03 27.28
N GLU A 15 -7.48 1.05 28.62
CA GLU A 15 -8.44 0.38 29.49
C GLU A 15 -9.88 0.87 29.23
N LYS A 16 -10.09 2.19 29.12
CA LYS A 16 -11.42 2.74 28.83
C LYS A 16 -11.90 2.43 27.42
N MET A 17 -11.01 2.39 26.44
CA MET A 17 -11.36 1.99 25.07
C MET A 17 -11.81 0.53 25.01
N VAL A 18 -11.07 -0.37 25.67
CA VAL A 18 -11.41 -1.80 25.74
C VAL A 18 -12.71 -2.03 26.51
N GLN A 19 -12.91 -1.33 27.63
CA GLN A 19 -14.17 -1.40 28.37
C GLN A 19 -15.36 -0.98 27.50
N GLY A 20 -15.26 0.16 26.81
CA GLY A 20 -16.34 0.64 25.94
C GLY A 20 -16.64 -0.31 24.78
N LEU A 21 -15.62 -1.02 24.26
CA LEU A 21 -15.83 -2.08 23.27
C LEU A 21 -16.62 -3.25 23.86
N TYR A 22 -16.24 -3.72 25.06
CA TYR A 22 -16.90 -4.85 25.73
C TYR A 22 -18.30 -4.53 26.25
N ASP A 23 -18.60 -3.26 26.53
CA ASP A 23 -19.95 -2.81 26.88
C ASP A 23 -20.95 -2.98 25.72
N VAL A 24 -20.46 -3.04 24.48
CA VAL A 24 -21.27 -3.21 23.26
C VAL A 24 -21.16 -4.63 22.69
N LEU A 25 -19.96 -5.21 22.69
CA LEU A 25 -19.66 -6.52 22.12
C LEU A 25 -19.10 -7.46 23.20
N PRO A 26 -19.79 -8.57 23.53
CA PRO A 26 -19.27 -9.56 24.47
C PRO A 26 -17.89 -10.07 24.07
N GLN A 27 -16.97 -10.16 25.04
CA GLN A 27 -15.58 -10.56 24.81
C GLN A 27 -15.49 -11.94 24.15
N GLU A 28 -16.43 -12.84 24.43
CA GLU A 28 -16.49 -14.19 23.89
C GLU A 28 -16.67 -14.23 22.38
N LEU A 29 -17.28 -13.19 21.79
CA LEU A 29 -17.42 -13.07 20.34
C LEU A 29 -16.11 -12.64 19.66
N LEU A 30 -15.20 -12.02 20.40
CA LEU A 30 -13.93 -11.52 19.89
C LEU A 30 -12.79 -12.52 20.06
N MET A 31 -12.88 -13.42 21.05
CA MET A 31 -11.86 -14.46 21.33
C MET A 31 -11.48 -15.37 20.15
N PRO A 32 -12.37 -15.73 19.22
CA PRO A 32 -12.01 -16.61 18.11
C PRO A 32 -11.10 -15.96 17.06
N PHE A 33 -11.08 -14.63 16.97
CA PHE A 33 -10.35 -13.90 15.93
C PHE A 33 -8.89 -13.66 16.35
N ASP A 34 -7.96 -13.86 15.42
CA ASP A 34 -6.65 -13.24 15.54
C ASP A 34 -6.71 -11.72 15.25
N TYR A 35 -5.59 -11.01 15.43
CA TYR A 35 -5.57 -9.57 15.24
C TYR A 35 -5.83 -9.13 13.79
N LYS A 36 -5.50 -9.96 12.79
CA LYS A 36 -5.73 -9.68 11.36
C LYS A 36 -7.18 -9.92 10.98
N GLU A 37 -7.78 -10.97 11.52
CA GLU A 37 -9.20 -11.25 11.33
C GLU A 37 -10.06 -10.20 12.01
N LEU A 38 -9.69 -9.77 13.22
CA LEU A 38 -10.37 -8.67 13.91
C LEU A 38 -10.25 -7.35 13.14
N GLU A 39 -9.08 -7.04 12.58
CA GLU A 39 -8.89 -5.90 11.68
C GLU A 39 -9.82 -5.98 10.48
N LEU A 40 -9.93 -7.15 9.84
CA LEU A 40 -10.81 -7.35 8.70
C LEU A 40 -12.29 -7.16 9.06
N VAL A 41 -12.73 -7.67 10.22
CA VAL A 41 -14.12 -7.51 10.70
C VAL A 41 -14.44 -6.04 10.98
N LEU A 42 -13.52 -5.30 11.61
CA LEU A 42 -13.74 -3.91 12.01
C LEU A 42 -13.60 -2.93 10.85
N CYS A 43 -12.63 -3.14 9.96
CA CYS A 43 -12.28 -2.21 8.89
C CYS A 43 -12.82 -2.62 7.52
N GLY A 44 -13.27 -3.87 7.34
CA GLY A 44 -13.66 -4.42 6.05
C GLY A 44 -12.48 -4.55 5.08
N PHE A 45 -12.80 -4.81 3.81
CA PHE A 45 -11.81 -4.74 2.74
C PHE A 45 -11.62 -3.27 2.34
N ALA A 46 -10.41 -2.73 2.52
CA ALA A 46 -10.04 -1.48 1.90
C ALA A 46 -9.90 -1.70 0.39
N GLU A 47 -10.94 -1.40 -0.39
CA GLU A 47 -10.83 -1.37 -1.83
C GLU A 47 -10.01 -0.15 -2.26
N ILE A 48 -9.01 -0.38 -3.11
CA ILE A 48 -8.20 0.71 -3.65
C ILE A 48 -8.98 1.40 -4.78
N ASP A 49 -9.31 2.68 -4.58
CA ASP A 49 -9.78 3.57 -5.64
C ASP A 49 -8.62 3.90 -6.59
N VAL A 50 -8.53 3.10 -7.66
CA VAL A 50 -7.51 3.26 -8.72
C VAL A 50 -7.67 4.61 -9.44
N ALA A 51 -8.90 5.14 -9.54
CA ALA A 51 -9.12 6.42 -10.20
C ALA A 51 -8.57 7.57 -9.35
N ASP A 52 -8.72 7.52 -8.02
CA ASP A 52 -8.09 8.48 -7.11
C ASP A 52 -6.57 8.39 -7.12
N TRP A 53 -6.04 7.16 -7.10
CA TRP A 53 -4.60 6.93 -7.22
C TRP A 53 -4.05 7.57 -8.50
N ARG A 54 -4.69 7.30 -9.64
CA ARG A 54 -4.30 7.83 -10.94
C ARG A 54 -4.34 9.35 -10.99
N ARG A 55 -5.40 9.98 -10.49
CA ARG A 55 -5.54 11.45 -10.47
C ARG A 55 -4.50 12.13 -9.58
N SER A 56 -4.05 11.45 -8.54
CA SER A 56 -3.09 11.97 -7.55
C SER A 56 -1.63 11.61 -7.84
N THR A 57 -1.35 11.03 -9.02
CA THR A 57 -0.01 10.57 -9.38
C THR A 57 0.75 11.57 -10.24
N MET A 58 2.00 11.84 -9.88
CA MET A 58 2.95 12.56 -10.74
C MET A 58 3.56 11.62 -11.77
N VAL A 59 3.54 11.99 -13.06
CA VAL A 59 4.05 11.15 -14.14
C VAL A 59 5.14 11.88 -14.91
N SER A 60 6.29 11.22 -15.10
CA SER A 60 7.35 11.74 -15.96
C SER A 60 6.87 11.89 -17.40
N ILE A 61 7.23 13.00 -18.07
CA ILE A 61 6.79 13.30 -19.44
C ILE A 61 7.11 12.16 -20.42
N ALA A 62 8.27 11.50 -20.27
CA ALA A 62 8.68 10.37 -21.09
C ALA A 62 7.76 9.13 -20.98
N LEU A 63 6.84 9.08 -20.01
CA LEU A 63 5.86 8.02 -19.84
C LEU A 63 4.46 8.38 -20.39
N ALA A 64 4.28 9.50 -21.09
CA ALA A 64 2.97 9.92 -21.58
C ALA A 64 2.22 8.83 -22.37
N GLY A 65 2.95 8.03 -23.18
CA GLY A 65 2.39 6.91 -23.95
C GLY A 65 2.34 5.56 -23.20
N VAL A 66 3.09 5.41 -22.11
CA VAL A 66 3.27 4.13 -21.37
C VAL A 66 2.46 4.11 -20.06
N SER A 67 2.22 5.27 -19.46
CA SER A 67 1.51 5.42 -18.19
C SER A 67 0.06 4.95 -18.27
N SER A 68 -0.59 5.04 -19.42
CA SER A 68 -1.93 4.48 -19.63
C SER A 68 -1.93 2.96 -19.46
N TRP A 69 -0.90 2.26 -19.95
CA TRP A 69 -0.74 0.81 -19.77
C TRP A 69 -0.51 0.44 -18.31
N PHE A 70 0.28 1.24 -17.57
CA PHE A 70 0.47 1.04 -16.13
C PHE A 70 -0.88 1.04 -15.39
N TRP A 71 -1.72 2.05 -15.62
CA TRP A 71 -3.03 2.12 -14.98
C TRP A 71 -3.98 1.04 -15.47
N ASP A 72 -3.95 0.70 -16.76
CA ASP A 72 -4.79 -0.35 -17.33
C ASP A 72 -4.47 -1.73 -16.73
N VAL A 73 -3.18 -2.04 -16.50
CA VAL A 73 -2.76 -3.26 -15.81
C VAL A 73 -3.26 -3.28 -14.37
N ILE A 74 -3.14 -2.16 -13.63
CA ILE A 74 -3.65 -2.09 -12.24
C ILE A 74 -5.17 -2.27 -12.18
N GLU A 75 -5.89 -1.64 -13.10
CA GLU A 75 -7.35 -1.62 -13.10
C GLU A 75 -7.96 -2.94 -13.59
N ARG A 76 -7.35 -3.58 -14.60
CA ARG A 76 -7.94 -4.75 -15.28
C ARG A 76 -7.27 -6.08 -14.94
N ASP A 77 -5.97 -6.07 -14.67
CA ASP A 77 -5.20 -7.29 -14.56
C ASP A 77 -4.87 -7.63 -13.09
N MET A 78 -4.91 -6.65 -12.18
CA MET A 78 -4.66 -6.85 -10.74
C MET A 78 -5.94 -6.96 -9.92
N SER A 79 -5.97 -7.96 -9.03
CA SER A 79 -6.92 -8.09 -7.92
C SER A 79 -6.70 -7.01 -6.86
N ASN A 80 -7.68 -6.80 -5.97
CA ASN A 80 -7.52 -5.81 -4.89
C ASN A 80 -6.33 -6.14 -3.96
N VAL A 81 -6.07 -7.42 -3.70
CA VAL A 81 -4.92 -7.87 -2.90
C VAL A 81 -3.60 -7.48 -3.55
N GLU A 82 -3.47 -7.65 -4.86
CA GLU A 82 -2.28 -7.25 -5.62
C GLU A 82 -2.10 -5.73 -5.66
N ARG A 83 -3.21 -4.96 -5.76
CA ARG A 83 -3.17 -3.49 -5.67
C ARG A 83 -2.68 -3.04 -4.30
N ILE A 84 -3.17 -3.64 -3.22
CA ILE A 84 -2.72 -3.37 -1.85
C ILE A 84 -1.23 -3.69 -1.70
N LYS A 85 -0.79 -4.83 -2.26
CA LYS A 85 0.62 -5.23 -2.22
C LYS A 85 1.50 -4.24 -2.99
N LEU A 86 1.07 -3.79 -4.18
CA LEU A 86 1.78 -2.75 -4.94
C LEU A 86 1.85 -1.43 -4.15
N LEU A 87 0.75 -1.03 -3.52
CA LEU A 87 0.72 0.16 -2.66
C LEU A 87 1.74 0.03 -1.52
N GLN A 88 1.77 -1.11 -0.85
CA GLN A 88 2.72 -1.38 0.23
C GLN A 88 4.17 -1.36 -0.24
N PHE A 89 4.50 -1.96 -1.39
CA PHE A 89 5.85 -1.88 -1.96
C PHE A 89 6.31 -0.45 -2.20
N THR A 90 5.40 0.37 -2.72
CA THR A 90 5.73 1.70 -3.19
C THR A 90 5.64 2.77 -2.13
N THR A 91 4.86 2.56 -1.07
CA THR A 91 4.60 3.56 -0.01
C THR A 91 4.94 3.10 1.40
N GLY A 92 5.16 1.79 1.60
CA GLY A 92 5.39 1.20 2.92
C GLY A 92 4.11 0.99 3.73
N SER A 93 2.96 1.39 3.17
CA SER A 93 1.64 1.25 3.78
C SER A 93 0.72 0.44 2.87
N SER A 94 -0.05 -0.48 3.45
CA SER A 94 -1.15 -1.17 2.76
C SER A 94 -2.44 -0.33 2.71
N ARG A 95 -2.44 0.86 3.35
CA ARG A 95 -3.62 1.72 3.52
C ARG A 95 -3.43 3.07 2.84
N VAL A 96 -4.51 3.54 2.24
CA VAL A 96 -4.62 4.90 1.68
C VAL A 96 -4.89 5.89 2.83
N PRO A 97 -4.27 7.08 2.83
CA PRO A 97 -4.57 8.12 3.81
C PRO A 97 -6.05 8.51 3.82
N LEU A 98 -6.55 9.02 4.95
CA LEU A 98 -7.95 9.47 5.08
C LEU A 98 -8.32 10.52 4.04
N GLN A 99 -7.36 11.35 3.62
CA GLN A 99 -7.55 12.38 2.61
C GLN A 99 -7.44 11.85 1.15
N GLY A 100 -7.33 10.53 0.95
CA GLY A 100 -7.08 9.90 -0.34
C GLY A 100 -5.59 9.93 -0.73
N PHE A 101 -5.30 9.60 -2.00
CA PHE A 101 -3.93 9.51 -2.49
C PHE A 101 -3.18 10.84 -2.54
N LYS A 102 -3.91 11.96 -2.62
CA LYS A 102 -3.32 13.31 -2.48
C LYS A 102 -2.72 13.59 -1.10
N GLY A 103 -3.11 12.80 -0.09
CA GLY A 103 -2.62 12.90 1.28
C GLY A 103 -1.39 12.03 1.56
N LEU A 104 -0.79 11.40 0.54
CA LEU A 104 0.43 10.61 0.72
C LEU A 104 1.57 11.49 1.23
N THR A 105 2.30 10.98 2.21
CA THR A 105 3.45 11.63 2.82
C THR A 105 4.70 10.77 2.68
N SER A 106 5.86 11.41 2.77
CA SER A 106 7.15 10.75 2.98
C SER A 106 7.31 10.33 4.45
N TYR A 107 8.44 9.71 4.78
CA TYR A 107 8.78 9.26 6.15
C TYR A 107 8.87 10.41 7.16
N ASP A 108 9.08 11.64 6.70
CA ASP A 108 9.18 12.85 7.52
C ASP A 108 7.83 13.57 7.72
N GLY A 109 6.75 13.02 7.16
CA GLY A 109 5.40 13.61 7.22
C GLY A 109 5.15 14.72 6.19
N THR A 110 6.13 15.06 5.34
CA THR A 110 5.93 16.01 4.25
C THR A 110 5.10 15.38 3.15
N LEU A 111 4.18 16.15 2.54
CA LEU A 111 3.40 15.69 1.38
C LEU A 111 4.32 15.21 0.26
N CYS A 112 4.13 13.97 -0.16
CA CYS A 112 4.91 13.30 -1.17
C CYS A 112 3.96 12.47 -2.04
N PRO A 113 3.47 13.04 -3.16
CA PRO A 113 2.57 12.32 -4.06
C PRO A 113 3.22 11.05 -4.61
N PHE A 114 2.40 10.08 -4.96
CA PHE A 114 2.87 8.92 -5.69
C PHE A 114 3.45 9.34 -7.06
N ALA A 115 4.55 8.74 -7.49
CA ALA A 115 5.26 9.15 -8.69
C ALA A 115 5.69 7.99 -9.60
N LEU A 116 5.47 8.16 -10.90
CA LEU A 116 6.03 7.32 -11.96
C LEU A 116 7.23 8.03 -12.60
N HIS A 117 8.43 7.49 -12.36
CA HIS A 117 9.68 7.99 -12.91
C HIS A 117 10.12 7.17 -14.12
N ALA A 118 10.43 7.82 -15.24
CA ALA A 118 10.85 7.12 -16.44
C ALA A 118 12.31 6.66 -16.33
N ILE A 119 12.59 5.40 -16.65
CA ILE A 119 13.97 4.90 -16.85
C ILE A 119 14.13 4.28 -18.24
N PRO A 120 15.35 4.29 -18.82
CA PRO A 120 15.59 3.64 -20.10
C PRO A 120 15.26 2.15 -20.06
N TYR A 121 14.60 1.66 -21.11
CA TYR A 121 14.34 0.24 -21.24
C TYR A 121 15.57 -0.50 -21.80
N THR A 122 15.95 -1.59 -21.13
CA THR A 122 16.86 -2.61 -21.65
C THR A 122 16.20 -3.98 -21.48
N LYS A 123 16.50 -4.95 -22.35
CA LYS A 123 15.83 -6.26 -22.29
C LYS A 123 16.06 -6.91 -20.92
N GLY A 124 14.97 -7.25 -20.24
CA GLY A 124 15.00 -7.88 -18.91
C GLY A 124 15.11 -6.90 -17.73
N VAL A 125 15.04 -5.59 -17.96
CA VAL A 125 14.96 -4.61 -16.87
C VAL A 125 13.59 -4.69 -16.18
N PHE A 126 13.58 -4.67 -14.85
CA PHE A 126 12.37 -4.64 -14.04
C PHE A 126 12.13 -3.26 -13.41
N PRO A 127 10.88 -2.93 -13.03
CA PRO A 127 10.60 -1.72 -12.27
C PRO A 127 11.31 -1.74 -10.92
N LYS A 128 11.67 -0.55 -10.41
CA LYS A 128 12.26 -0.40 -9.07
C LYS A 128 11.40 0.50 -8.22
N VAL A 129 11.21 0.14 -6.96
CA VAL A 129 10.43 0.95 -6.01
C VAL A 129 11.33 1.72 -5.08
N HIS A 130 10.93 2.94 -4.75
CA HIS A 130 11.58 3.79 -3.76
C HIS A 130 10.55 4.22 -2.74
N THR A 131 10.40 3.40 -1.70
CA THR A 131 9.33 3.52 -0.72
C THR A 131 9.32 4.87 0.00
N CYS A 132 10.50 5.40 0.34
CA CYS A 132 10.62 6.71 0.98
C CYS A 132 10.09 7.88 0.14
N PHE A 133 9.88 7.69 -1.16
CA PHE A 133 9.46 8.74 -2.09
C PHE A 133 8.16 8.40 -2.81
N ASN A 134 7.42 7.38 -2.36
CA ASN A 134 6.18 6.94 -3.00
C ASN A 134 6.35 6.71 -4.52
N ARG A 135 7.50 6.18 -4.97
CA ARG A 135 7.92 6.22 -6.39
C ARG A 135 8.17 4.83 -6.98
N ILE A 136 7.73 4.65 -8.23
CA ILE A 136 8.18 3.57 -9.12
C ILE A 136 9.04 4.17 -10.23
N ASP A 137 10.26 3.66 -10.35
CA ASP A 137 11.06 3.82 -11.56
C ASP A 137 10.58 2.78 -12.59
N LEU A 138 9.85 3.27 -13.59
CA LEU A 138 9.18 2.47 -14.62
C LEU A 138 9.98 2.55 -15.92
N PRO A 139 10.51 1.41 -16.42
CA PRO A 139 11.07 1.33 -17.76
C PRO A 139 10.07 1.78 -18.81
N VAL A 140 10.54 2.52 -19.82
CA VAL A 140 9.73 2.87 -20.99
C VAL A 140 9.56 1.61 -21.87
N TYR A 141 8.73 0.68 -21.40
CA TYR A 141 8.51 -0.62 -22.04
C TYR A 141 7.97 -0.44 -23.47
N PRO A 142 8.39 -1.29 -24.42
CA PRO A 142 7.97 -1.16 -25.80
C PRO A 142 6.53 -1.66 -26.06
N ASN A 143 5.93 -2.41 -25.12
CA ASN A 143 4.55 -2.86 -25.19
C ASN A 143 3.94 -3.06 -23.78
N ARG A 144 2.61 -3.19 -23.72
CA ARG A 144 1.84 -3.37 -22.48
C ARG A 144 2.17 -4.69 -21.78
N GLU A 145 2.41 -5.75 -22.54
CA GLU A 145 2.65 -7.10 -22.02
C GLU A 145 3.93 -7.17 -21.19
N LEU A 146 5.03 -6.57 -21.68
CA LEU A 146 6.29 -6.49 -20.95
C LEU A 146 6.18 -5.61 -19.70
N LEU A 147 5.40 -4.53 -19.77
CA LEU A 147 5.10 -3.70 -18.60
C LEU A 147 4.36 -4.53 -17.53
N ARG A 148 3.32 -5.26 -17.96
CA ARG A 148 2.55 -6.14 -17.08
C ARG A 148 3.47 -7.18 -16.44
N GLU A 149 4.24 -7.92 -17.23
CA GLU A 149 5.19 -8.90 -16.72
C GLU A 149 6.14 -8.28 -15.67
N GLY A 150 6.69 -7.11 -15.96
CA GLY A 150 7.57 -6.40 -15.03
C GLY A 150 6.89 -6.03 -13.70
N LEU A 151 5.63 -5.60 -13.73
CA LEU A 151 4.86 -5.31 -12.51
C LEU A 151 4.54 -6.58 -11.72
N PHE A 152 4.18 -7.68 -12.39
CA PHE A 152 3.87 -8.94 -11.71
C PHE A 152 5.11 -9.62 -11.12
N VAL A 153 6.29 -9.43 -11.70
CA VAL A 153 7.55 -9.86 -11.07
C VAL A 153 7.77 -9.13 -9.74
N LEU A 154 7.53 -7.82 -9.70
CA LEU A 154 7.60 -7.05 -8.45
C LEU A 154 6.62 -7.60 -7.41
N LEU A 155 5.37 -7.90 -7.81
CA LEU A 155 4.35 -8.45 -6.92
C LEU A 155 4.66 -9.86 -6.41
N ASN A 156 5.29 -10.69 -7.23
CA ASN A 156 5.65 -12.07 -6.88
C ASN A 156 6.96 -12.17 -6.10
N THR A 157 7.71 -11.07 -6.01
CA THR A 157 8.88 -11.02 -5.12
C THR A 157 8.36 -11.07 -3.69
N GLU A 158 8.82 -12.04 -2.91
CA GLU A 158 8.53 -12.06 -1.47
C GLU A 158 9.17 -10.82 -0.85
N ILE A 159 8.34 -9.93 -0.30
CA ILE A 159 8.79 -9.15 0.84
C ILE A 159 9.09 -10.24 1.86
N ALA A 160 10.31 -10.30 2.38
CA ALA A 160 10.56 -11.03 3.61
C ALA A 160 9.63 -10.37 4.63
N ASP A 161 8.42 -10.91 4.78
CA ASP A 161 7.49 -10.51 5.79
C ASP A 161 8.29 -10.57 7.07
N PHE A 162 8.37 -9.46 7.79
CA PHE A 162 8.79 -9.50 9.18
C PHE A 162 7.67 -10.22 9.94
N SER A 163 7.53 -11.53 9.71
CA SER A 163 6.94 -12.43 10.68
C SER A 163 7.86 -12.35 11.88
N MET A 164 7.46 -11.58 12.90
CA MET A 164 8.01 -11.78 14.23
C MET A 164 7.69 -13.22 14.62
N VAL A 165 8.73 -14.05 14.62
CA VAL A 165 8.76 -15.30 15.37
C VAL A 165 8.73 -14.96 16.85
#